data_AF-A0A813E6V8-F1
#
_entry.id   AF-A0A813E6V8-F1
#
_cell.length_a   1.000
_cell.length_b   1.000
_cell.length_c   1.000
_cell.angle_alpha   90.00
_cell.angle_beta   90.00
_cell.angle_gamma   90.00
#
_symmetry.space_group_name_H-M   'P 1'
#
loop_
_entity.id
_entity.type
_entity.pdbx_description
1 polymer ?
#
loop_
_entity_poly.entity_id
_entity_poly.type
_entity_poly.pdbx_seq_one_letter_code
_entity_poly.pdbx_strand_id
1 'polypeptide(L)'
;DVVAAADAAAKKVVFANVGDIYITIEGGPGVAEESRIAQRRGALIIPMIRTGGASSGMFNFPVAALTKPSWASESVWNLLSDTKASPEASAIAVRMLIAQAFPH
;
A
#
# COMPACT_ATOMS: atom_id res chain seq x y z
N ASP A 1 -1.46 7.71 21.59
CA ASP A 1 -2.59 6.87 21.17
C ASP A 1 -3.60 7.76 20.49
N VAL A 2 -4.03 7.45 19.25
CA VAL A 2 -5.02 8.26 18.51
C VAL A 2 -6.33 7.48 18.53
N VAL A 3 -7.33 7.98 19.25
CA VAL A 3 -8.68 7.42 19.26
C VAL A 3 -9.41 7.91 18.01
N ALA A 4 -9.35 7.10 16.95
CA ALA A 4 -9.92 7.44 15.64
C ALA A 4 -11.38 6.98 15.46
N ALA A 5 -11.92 6.15 16.36
CA ALA A 5 -13.29 5.61 16.28
C ALA A 5 -13.75 4.92 17.58
N ALA A 6 -15.07 4.67 17.68
CA ALA A 6 -15.72 4.04 18.83
C ALA A 6 -15.42 2.54 18.99
N ASP A 7 -15.13 1.83 17.88
CA ASP A 7 -14.79 0.41 17.88
C ASP A 7 -13.85 0.06 16.73
N ALA A 8 -13.39 -1.19 16.68
CA ALA A 8 -12.47 -1.68 15.65
C ALA A 8 -13.06 -1.64 14.23
N ALA A 9 -14.36 -1.79 14.06
CA ALA A 9 -15.01 -1.74 12.75
C ALA A 9 -15.08 -0.30 12.24
N ALA A 10 -15.51 0.63 13.08
CA ALA A 10 -15.51 2.06 12.79
C ALA A 10 -14.09 2.59 12.56
N LYS A 11 -13.08 2.05 13.27
CA LYS A 11 -11.66 2.39 13.07
C LYS A 11 -11.20 2.05 11.65
N LYS A 12 -11.55 0.87 11.14
CA LYS A 12 -11.23 0.47 9.75
C LYS A 12 -11.84 1.40 8.72
N VAL A 13 -13.10 1.80 8.91
CA VAL A 13 -13.78 2.74 8.01
C VAL A 13 -13.06 4.08 7.97
N VAL A 14 -12.67 4.61 9.14
CA VAL A 14 -11.92 5.89 9.21
C VAL A 14 -10.57 5.74 8.52
N PHE A 15 -9.77 4.74 8.89
CA PHE A 15 -8.44 4.58 8.28
C PHE A 15 -8.50 4.34 6.78
N ALA A 16 -9.51 3.62 6.28
CA ALA A 16 -9.71 3.40 4.86
C ALA A 16 -10.17 4.64 4.08
N ASN A 17 -10.41 5.79 4.72
CA ASN A 17 -10.94 6.99 4.07
C ASN A 17 -10.13 8.29 4.30
N VAL A 18 -9.09 8.28 5.14
CA VAL A 18 -8.36 9.51 5.51
C VAL A 18 -7.05 9.76 4.77
N GLY A 19 -6.35 8.72 4.29
CA GLY A 19 -5.03 8.88 3.68
C GLY A 19 -5.08 9.06 2.16
N ASP A 20 -4.19 9.84 1.59
CA ASP A 20 -3.97 9.87 0.14
C ASP A 20 -3.05 8.74 -0.33
N ILE A 21 -2.26 8.18 0.60
CA ILE A 21 -1.25 7.15 0.36
C ILE A 21 -1.38 6.06 1.43
N TYR A 22 -1.43 4.80 0.99
CA TYR A 22 -1.43 3.61 1.83
C TYR A 22 -0.24 2.75 1.49
N ILE A 23 0.58 2.45 2.50
CA ILE A 23 1.66 1.48 2.38
C ILE A 23 1.19 0.21 3.08
N THR A 24 1.14 -0.92 2.38
CA THR A 24 0.70 -2.19 2.96
C THR A 24 1.88 -3.12 3.17
N ILE A 25 1.92 -3.75 4.35
CA ILE A 25 2.93 -4.75 4.75
C ILE A 25 2.16 -5.99 5.19
N GLU A 26 2.38 -7.12 4.53
CA GLU A 26 1.63 -8.36 4.67
C GLU A 26 0.12 -8.14 4.56
N GLY A 27 -0.63 -8.54 5.59
CA GLY A 27 -2.04 -8.28 5.76
C GLY A 27 -2.93 -9.47 5.47
N GLY A 28 -4.08 -9.47 6.13
CA GLY A 28 -5.18 -10.40 5.89
C GLY A 28 -6.33 -9.77 5.09
N PRO A 29 -7.54 -10.36 5.15
CA PRO A 29 -8.73 -9.83 4.47
C PRO A 29 -9.06 -8.37 4.76
N GLY A 30 -8.80 -7.90 6.00
CA GLY A 30 -9.03 -6.50 6.39
C GLY A 30 -8.15 -5.51 5.61
N VAL A 31 -6.86 -5.82 5.44
CA VAL A 31 -5.94 -4.97 4.65
C VAL A 31 -6.37 -4.92 3.19
N ALA A 32 -6.81 -6.06 2.64
CA ALA A 32 -7.33 -6.10 1.27
C ALA A 32 -8.63 -5.29 1.13
N GLU A 33 -9.52 -5.31 2.13
CA GLU A 33 -10.73 -4.50 2.14
C GLU A 33 -10.45 -3.00 2.22
N GLU A 34 -9.59 -2.58 3.15
CA GLU A 34 -9.15 -1.19 3.29
C GLU A 34 -8.49 -0.70 2.00
N SER A 35 -7.65 -1.54 1.38
CA SER A 35 -7.00 -1.24 0.10
C SER A 35 -8.00 -1.07 -1.04
N ARG A 36 -9.04 -1.91 -1.12
CA ARG A 36 -10.11 -1.74 -2.13
C ARG A 36 -10.87 -0.43 -1.92
N ILE A 37 -11.19 -0.07 -0.68
CA ILE A 37 -11.88 1.19 -0.36
C ILE A 37 -11.00 2.39 -0.74
N ALA A 38 -9.73 2.37 -0.34
CA ALA A 38 -8.76 3.40 -0.67
C ALA A 38 -8.58 3.58 -2.18
N GLN A 39 -8.37 2.48 -2.92
CA GLN A 39 -8.22 2.51 -4.37
C GLN A 39 -9.44 3.11 -5.07
N ARG A 40 -10.66 2.74 -4.66
CA ARG A 40 -11.90 3.25 -5.27
C ARG A 40 -12.03 4.77 -5.15
N ARG A 41 -11.42 5.36 -4.13
CA ARG A 41 -11.37 6.81 -3.92
C ARG A 41 -10.22 7.49 -4.69
N GLY A 42 -9.33 6.72 -5.29
CA GLY A 42 -8.15 7.22 -6.00
C GLY A 42 -6.91 7.39 -5.14
N ALA A 43 -6.91 6.88 -3.89
CA ALA A 43 -5.71 6.89 -3.07
C ALA A 43 -4.63 5.97 -3.67
N LEU A 44 -3.37 6.37 -3.54
CA LEU A 44 -2.24 5.56 -3.96
C LEU A 44 -2.02 4.41 -2.97
N ILE A 45 -1.80 3.21 -3.50
CA ILE A 45 -1.46 2.03 -2.72
C ILE A 45 -0.08 1.56 -3.14
N ILE A 46 0.83 1.46 -2.18
CA ILE A 46 2.20 0.96 -2.36
C ILE A 46 2.32 -0.35 -1.56
N PRO A 47 2.11 -1.51 -2.21
CA PRO A 47 2.20 -2.78 -1.52
C PRO A 47 3.64 -3.26 -1.39
N MET A 48 4.06 -3.63 -0.19
CA MET A 48 5.30 -4.36 0.04
C MET A 48 5.12 -5.83 -0.38
N ILE A 49 5.11 -6.08 -1.70
CA ILE A 49 4.78 -7.38 -2.31
C ILE A 49 5.59 -8.53 -1.69
N ARG A 50 6.88 -8.30 -1.40
CA ARG A 50 7.81 -9.30 -0.84
C ARG A 50 7.40 -9.86 0.53
N THR A 51 6.42 -9.25 1.19
CA THR A 51 5.97 -9.63 2.53
C THR A 51 4.85 -10.67 2.51
N GLY A 52 4.19 -10.90 1.37
CA GLY A 52 3.13 -11.90 1.26
C GLY A 52 1.74 -11.39 1.64
N GLY A 53 0.80 -12.31 1.87
CA GLY A 53 -0.55 -12.00 2.32
C GLY A 53 -1.33 -11.12 1.34
N ALA A 54 -2.11 -10.17 1.89
CA ALA A 54 -2.84 -9.18 1.10
C ALA A 54 -1.90 -8.38 0.18
N SER A 55 -0.75 -7.94 0.70
CA SER A 55 0.23 -7.15 -0.04
C SER A 55 0.84 -7.88 -1.24
N SER A 56 0.77 -9.22 -1.30
CA SER A 56 1.17 -10.00 -2.48
C SER A 56 0.00 -10.46 -3.37
N GLY A 57 -1.22 -9.99 -3.10
CA GLY A 57 -2.40 -10.26 -3.93
C GLY A 57 -3.47 -11.19 -3.36
N MET A 58 -3.33 -11.68 -2.12
CA MET A 58 -4.34 -12.55 -1.51
C MET A 58 -5.62 -11.77 -1.13
N PHE A 59 -6.70 -12.49 -0.81
CA PHE A 59 -7.94 -11.93 -0.26
C PHE A 59 -8.64 -10.89 -1.16
N ASN A 60 -8.55 -11.07 -2.48
CA ASN A 60 -9.09 -10.15 -3.48
C ASN A 60 -8.47 -8.74 -3.39
N PHE A 61 -7.17 -8.67 -3.06
CA PHE A 61 -6.42 -7.41 -3.06
C PHE A 61 -6.52 -6.76 -4.45
N PRO A 62 -6.62 -5.42 -4.53
CA PRO A 62 -6.77 -4.74 -5.81
C PRO A 62 -5.61 -5.02 -6.77
N VAL A 63 -5.90 -5.69 -7.90
CA VAL A 63 -4.90 -6.04 -8.93
C VAL A 63 -4.18 -4.80 -9.48
N ALA A 64 -4.89 -3.68 -9.63
CA ALA A 64 -4.31 -2.43 -10.09
C ALA A 64 -3.27 -1.85 -9.11
N ALA A 65 -3.28 -2.22 -7.82
CA ALA A 65 -2.23 -1.84 -6.87
C ALA A 65 -0.96 -2.70 -6.99
N LEU A 66 -1.05 -3.89 -7.59
CA LEU A 66 0.08 -4.79 -7.85
C LEU A 66 0.72 -4.54 -9.21
N THR A 67 0.07 -3.76 -10.06
CA THR A 67 0.55 -3.41 -11.38
C THR A 67 1.40 -2.15 -11.29
N LYS A 68 2.61 -2.18 -11.85
CA LYS A 68 3.48 -1.01 -11.88
C LYS A 68 2.76 0.17 -12.56
N PRO A 69 2.64 1.33 -11.89
CA PRO A 69 2.13 2.53 -12.54
C PRO A 69 3.00 2.98 -13.72
N SER A 70 2.41 3.71 -14.67
CA SER A 70 3.13 4.22 -15.85
C SER A 70 4.22 5.23 -15.48
N TRP A 71 4.01 6.01 -14.41
CA TRP A 71 4.95 7.01 -13.91
C TRP A 71 6.08 6.42 -13.05
N ALA A 72 5.91 5.21 -12.53
CA ALA A 72 6.88 4.61 -11.61
C ALA A 72 8.08 4.03 -12.38
N SER A 73 9.28 4.34 -11.90
CA SER A 73 10.51 3.68 -12.37
C SER A 73 10.45 2.17 -12.12
N GLU A 74 10.83 1.39 -13.13
CA GLU A 74 10.84 -0.08 -13.05
C GLU A 74 11.82 -0.60 -12.00
N SER A 75 13.04 -0.04 -11.94
CA SER A 75 14.03 -0.45 -10.95
C SER A 75 13.58 -0.17 -9.51
N VAL A 76 12.86 0.94 -9.29
CA VAL A 76 12.30 1.29 -7.99
C VAL A 76 11.12 0.39 -7.63
N TRP A 77 10.22 0.13 -8.58
CA TRP A 77 9.06 -0.74 -8.37
C TRP A 77 9.47 -2.17 -8.02
N ASN A 78 10.48 -2.70 -8.71
CA ASN A 78 10.94 -4.07 -8.50
C ASN A 78 11.45 -4.32 -7.07
N LEU A 79 11.93 -3.29 -6.37
CA LEU A 79 12.35 -3.39 -4.96
C LEU A 79 11.18 -3.72 -4.00
N LEU A 80 9.93 -3.44 -4.37
CA LEU A 80 8.77 -3.82 -3.56
C LEU A 80 8.56 -5.33 -3.50
N SER A 81 8.98 -6.04 -4.55
CA SER A 81 8.89 -7.51 -4.68
C SER A 81 10.20 -8.25 -4.38
N ASP A 82 11.32 -7.55 -4.24
CA ASP A 82 12.63 -8.17 -4.05
C ASP A 82 12.82 -8.66 -2.60
N THR A 83 12.83 -9.98 -2.40
CA THR A 83 13.05 -10.62 -1.09
C THR A 83 14.48 -10.49 -0.57
N LYS A 84 15.42 -10.09 -1.42
CA LYS A 84 16.83 -9.87 -1.05
C LYS A 84 17.13 -8.40 -0.74
N ALA A 85 16.23 -7.47 -1.08
CA ALA A 85 16.39 -6.07 -0.76
C ALA A 85 16.39 -5.85 0.76
N SER A 86 17.29 -4.99 1.23
CA SER A 86 17.29 -4.61 2.65
C SER A 86 16.03 -3.80 2.99
N PRO A 87 15.62 -3.75 4.27
CA PRO A 87 14.55 -2.86 4.71
C PRO A 87 14.77 -1.39 4.33
N GLU A 88 16.02 -0.91 4.38
CA GLU A 88 16.40 0.45 4.01
C GLU A 88 16.19 0.70 2.52
N ALA A 89 16.63 -0.24 1.67
CA ALA A 89 16.40 -0.16 0.23
C ALA A 89 14.91 -0.14 -0.11
N SER A 90 14.12 -0.97 0.58
CA SER A 90 12.65 -0.97 0.46
C SER A 90 12.03 0.38 0.85
N ALA A 91 12.45 0.96 1.98
CA ALA A 91 11.95 2.24 2.47
C ALA A 91 12.31 3.40 1.53
N ILE A 92 13.54 3.40 1.00
CA ILE A 92 13.97 4.36 -0.03
C ILE A 92 13.10 4.23 -1.28
N ALA A 93 12.81 3.01 -1.73
CA ALA A 93 11.95 2.79 -2.89
C ALA A 93 10.55 3.36 -2.67
N VAL A 94 9.92 3.08 -1.52
CA VAL A 94 8.62 3.63 -1.15
C VAL A 94 8.64 5.16 -1.16
N ARG A 95 9.67 5.78 -0.53
CA ARG A 95 9.84 7.23 -0.54
C ARG A 95 9.93 7.79 -1.97
N MET A 96 10.71 7.15 -2.84
CA MET A 96 10.86 7.57 -4.23
C MET A 96 9.54 7.48 -5.01
N LEU A 97 8.75 6.43 -4.79
CA LEU A 97 7.43 6.28 -5.42
C LEU A 97 6.47 7.38 -4.97
N ILE A 98 6.47 7.72 -3.67
CA ILE A 98 5.66 8.83 -3.14
C ILE A 98 6.05 10.15 -3.80
N ALA A 99 7.35 10.46 -3.89
CA ALA A 99 7.84 11.68 -4.51
C ALA A 99 7.52 11.76 -6.02
N GLN A 100 7.51 10.63 -6.72
CA GLN A 100 7.13 10.56 -8.15
C GLN A 100 5.63 10.74 -8.36
N ALA A 101 4.80 10.20 -7.46
CA ALA A 101 3.34 10.29 -7.55
C ALA A 101 2.82 11.68 -7.18
N PHE A 102 3.50 12.38 -6.28
CA PHE A 102 3.11 13.70 -5.79
C PHE A 102 4.28 14.68 -5.91
N PRO A 103 4.62 15.14 -7.13
CA PRO A 103 5.68 16.12 -7.34
C PRO A 103 5.21 17.50 -6.86
N HIS A 104 5.45 17.80 -5.58
CA HIS A 104 5.24 19.10 -4.95
C HIS A 104 6.44 19.45 -4.08
#